data_AF-A0A941XXU2-F1
#
_entry.id   AF-A0A941XXU2-F1
#
_cell.length_a   1.000
_cell.length_b   1.000
_cell.length_c   1.000
_cell.angle_alpha   90.00
_cell.angle_beta   90.00
_cell.angle_gamma   90.00
#
_symmetry.space_group_name_H-M   'P 1'
#
loop_
_entity.id
_entity.type
_entity.pdbx_description
1 polymer ?
#
loop_
_entity_poly.entity_id
_entity_poly.type
_entity_poly.pdbx_seq_one_letter_code
_entity_poly.pdbx_strand_id
1 'polypeptide(L)'
;MVIEAFAGDYTDTDWEHALGGMHALIVQHGALIGHAAVVQRRLLHRDAALRCGYVEGVAVREDWRGQGLAGALMDAVEQVVRGAYQLGALSSSDSGRHLYTSRGWLPWRGQTSVLAPDGLTRTPDDDAALFVLPVAVDVDTSAGITCDWRAGDVW
;
A
#
# COMPACT_ATOMS: atom_id res chain seq x y z
N MET A 1 18.93 0.09 -3.13
CA MET A 1 17.86 -0.94 -3.25
C MET A 1 16.51 -0.32 -3.53
N VAL A 2 15.72 0.17 -2.54
CA VAL A 2 14.37 0.71 -2.80
C VAL A 2 14.42 1.93 -3.73
N ILE A 3 15.19 2.97 -3.38
CA ILE A 3 15.36 4.18 -4.21
C ILE A 3 15.77 3.84 -5.66
N GLU A 4 16.72 2.92 -5.83
CA GLU A 4 17.16 2.46 -7.15
C GLU A 4 16.06 1.71 -7.91
N ALA A 5 15.25 0.89 -7.23
CA ALA A 5 14.14 0.17 -7.84
C ALA A 5 13.04 1.12 -8.36
N PHE A 6 12.91 2.29 -7.74
CA PHE A 6 12.05 3.40 -8.16
C PHE A 6 12.75 4.40 -9.09
N ALA A 7 13.96 4.09 -9.58
CA ALA A 7 14.74 4.98 -10.46
C ALA A 7 14.95 6.40 -9.90
N GLY A 8 15.03 6.54 -8.57
CA GLY A 8 15.17 7.82 -7.88
C GLY A 8 13.85 8.54 -7.55
N ASP A 9 12.71 8.05 -8.06
CA ASP A 9 11.38 8.56 -7.75
C ASP A 9 10.86 7.98 -6.41
N TYR A 10 11.62 8.27 -5.35
CA TYR A 10 11.34 7.82 -3.99
C TYR A 10 11.94 8.84 -3.01
N THR A 11 11.09 9.70 -2.49
CA THR A 11 11.44 10.86 -1.68
C THR A 11 11.73 10.49 -0.23
N ASP A 12 12.25 11.45 0.54
CA ASP A 12 12.45 11.28 1.99
C ASP A 12 11.13 11.03 2.73
N THR A 13 10.01 11.59 2.25
CA THR A 13 8.68 11.33 2.80
C THR A 13 8.22 9.91 2.49
N ASP A 14 8.46 9.39 1.29
CA ASP A 14 8.09 8.00 0.94
C ASP A 14 8.90 6.99 1.74
N TRP A 15 10.16 7.32 2.04
CA TRP A 15 10.98 6.55 2.96
C TRP A 15 10.39 6.54 4.37
N GLU A 16 9.97 7.70 4.88
CA GLU A 16 9.32 7.81 6.19
C GLU A 16 8.03 6.99 6.25
N HIS A 17 7.23 7.00 5.18
CA HIS A 17 5.98 6.26 5.08
C HIS A 17 6.16 4.75 5.22
N ALA A 18 7.33 4.21 4.86
CA ALA A 18 7.62 2.78 5.02
C ALA A 18 8.04 2.39 6.44
N LEU A 19 8.24 3.34 7.37
CA LEU A 19 8.71 3.08 8.73
C LEU A 19 7.58 2.86 9.73
N GLY A 20 7.91 2.26 10.88
CA GLY A 20 6.98 2.07 12.00
C GLY A 20 6.10 0.82 11.92
N GLY A 21 6.34 -0.03 10.92
CA GLY A 21 5.56 -1.24 10.67
C GLY A 21 6.40 -2.52 10.54
N MET A 22 5.84 -3.49 9.81
CA MET A 22 6.50 -4.76 9.51
C MET A 22 7.14 -4.71 8.13
N HIS A 23 8.35 -5.26 7.97
CA HIS A 23 9.04 -5.32 6.69
C HIS A 23 9.18 -6.76 6.21
N ALA A 24 8.68 -7.04 4.99
CA ALA A 24 8.98 -8.24 4.25
C ALA A 24 10.27 -8.02 3.46
N LEU A 25 11.28 -8.86 3.70
CA LEU A 25 12.61 -8.72 3.12
C LEU A 25 13.02 -10.01 2.40
N ILE A 26 13.56 -9.89 1.20
CA ILE A 26 14.22 -10.99 0.50
C ILE A 26 15.70 -10.64 0.41
N VAL A 27 16.55 -11.50 0.97
CA VAL A 27 18.00 -11.31 1.03
C VAL A 27 18.69 -12.48 0.34
N GLN A 28 19.59 -12.17 -0.60
CA GLN A 28 20.39 -13.15 -1.32
C GLN A 28 21.87 -12.81 -1.17
N HIS A 29 22.66 -13.76 -0.64
CA HIS A 29 24.10 -13.57 -0.37
C HIS A 29 24.41 -12.29 0.42
N GLY A 30 23.57 -11.94 1.41
CA GLY A 30 23.72 -10.75 2.24
C GLY A 30 23.25 -9.44 1.59
N ALA A 31 22.84 -9.45 0.32
CA ALA A 31 22.28 -8.29 -0.36
C ALA A 31 20.74 -8.32 -0.30
N LEU A 32 20.13 -7.18 0.04
CA LEU A 32 18.68 -7.00 -0.07
C LEU A 32 18.28 -6.95 -1.55
N ILE A 33 17.35 -7.81 -1.95
CA ILE A 33 16.86 -7.93 -3.34
C ILE A 33 15.35 -7.72 -3.47
N GLY A 34 14.60 -7.72 -2.36
CA GLY A 34 13.18 -7.42 -2.34
C GLY A 34 12.76 -6.80 -1.01
N HIS A 35 11.82 -5.86 -1.07
CA HIS A 35 11.26 -5.16 0.09
C HIS A 35 9.76 -4.90 -0.11
N ALA A 36 9.00 -4.99 0.97
CA ALA A 36 7.70 -4.36 1.13
C ALA A 36 7.48 -4.06 2.62
N ALA A 37 6.81 -2.96 2.94
CA ALA A 37 6.44 -2.61 4.30
C ALA A 37 4.93 -2.67 4.48
N VAL A 38 4.47 -2.96 5.70
CA VAL A 38 3.08 -2.82 6.13
C VAL A 38 3.04 -1.92 7.34
N VAL A 39 2.49 -0.72 7.18
CA VAL A 39 2.40 0.31 8.22
C VAL A 39 0.95 0.49 8.64
N GLN A 40 0.71 0.66 9.94
CA GLN A 40 -0.64 0.83 10.44
C GLN A 40 -1.15 2.25 10.19
N ARG A 41 -2.36 2.36 9.64
CA ARG A 41 -3.09 3.65 9.56
C ARG A 41 -4.60 3.46 9.66
N ARG A 42 -5.36 4.55 9.57
CA ARG A 42 -6.83 4.54 9.52
C ARG A 42 -7.33 4.96 8.15
N LEU A 43 -8.23 4.13 7.61
CA LEU A 43 -9.07 4.52 6.48
C LEU A 43 -10.52 4.66 6.98
N LEU A 44 -11.06 5.85 6.82
CA LEU A 44 -12.45 6.17 7.10
C LEU A 44 -13.29 5.73 5.90
N HIS A 45 -14.22 4.84 6.14
CA HIS A 45 -15.19 4.38 5.16
C HIS A 45 -16.57 4.36 5.80
N ARG A 46 -17.50 5.14 5.22
CA ARG A 46 -18.81 5.43 5.83
C ARG A 46 -18.61 5.94 7.27
N ASP A 47 -19.18 5.25 8.26
CA ASP A 47 -19.19 5.68 9.66
C ASP A 47 -18.08 5.03 10.50
N ALA A 48 -17.10 4.39 9.85
CA ALA A 48 -16.08 3.59 10.53
C ALA A 48 -14.64 4.00 10.19
N ALA A 49 -13.80 4.12 11.21
CA ALA A 49 -12.34 4.26 11.08
C ALA A 49 -11.68 2.88 11.08
N LEU A 50 -11.54 2.29 9.89
CA LEU A 50 -11.03 0.94 9.70
C LEU A 50 -9.54 0.86 10.02
N ARG A 51 -9.13 -0.17 10.78
CA ARG A 51 -7.72 -0.47 11.05
C ARG A 51 -7.09 -1.05 9.78
N CYS A 52 -6.23 -0.27 9.13
CA CYS A 52 -5.65 -0.59 7.85
C CYS A 52 -4.16 -0.95 7.98
N GLY A 53 -3.75 -2.04 7.32
CA GLY A 53 -2.34 -2.32 7.03
C GLY A 53 -2.01 -1.75 5.66
N TYR A 54 -1.36 -0.59 5.64
CA TYR A 54 -1.02 0.11 4.40
C TYR A 54 0.30 -0.39 3.85
N VAL A 55 0.31 -0.83 2.59
CA VAL A 55 1.50 -1.42 1.97
C VAL A 55 2.34 -0.32 1.35
N GLU A 56 3.62 -0.29 1.71
CA GLU A 56 4.56 0.75 1.29
C GLU A 56 5.84 0.17 0.70
N GLY A 57 6.45 0.92 -0.23
CA GLY A 57 7.79 0.63 -0.75
C GLY A 57 7.96 -0.76 -1.36
N VAL A 58 6.96 -1.28 -2.08
CA VAL A 58 7.05 -2.58 -2.76
C VAL A 58 8.10 -2.50 -3.87
N ALA A 59 9.23 -3.16 -3.67
CA ALA A 59 10.38 -3.09 -4.58
C ALA A 59 11.03 -4.46 -4.77
N VAL A 60 11.38 -4.77 -6.01
CA VAL A 60 12.31 -5.85 -6.36
C VAL A 60 13.47 -5.23 -7.15
N ARG A 61 14.69 -5.57 -6.74
CA ARG A 61 15.92 -5.10 -7.38
C ARG A 61 15.90 -5.50 -8.86
N GLU A 62 16.33 -4.59 -9.73
CA GLU A 62 16.13 -4.70 -11.18
C GLU A 62 16.61 -6.02 -11.78
N ASP A 63 17.81 -6.47 -11.38
CA ASP A 63 18.46 -7.71 -11.80
C ASP A 63 17.77 -9.00 -11.29
N TRP A 64 16.77 -8.88 -10.41
CA TRP A 64 15.99 -10.00 -9.85
C TRP A 64 14.51 -9.99 -10.23
N ARG A 65 14.10 -9.08 -11.13
CA ARG A 65 12.71 -9.01 -11.62
C ARG A 65 12.36 -10.20 -12.52
N GLY A 66 11.06 -10.44 -12.71
CA GLY A 66 10.55 -11.53 -13.56
C GLY A 66 10.61 -12.93 -12.94
N GLN A 67 11.03 -13.06 -11.69
CA GLN A 67 11.21 -14.33 -10.98
C GLN A 67 10.15 -14.60 -9.91
N GLY A 68 9.04 -13.84 -9.91
CA GLY A 68 7.95 -14.01 -8.94
C GLY A 68 8.23 -13.44 -7.53
N LEU A 69 9.36 -12.76 -7.31
CA LEU A 69 9.72 -12.23 -5.98
C LEU A 69 8.74 -11.20 -5.43
N ALA A 70 8.09 -10.40 -6.29
CA ALA A 70 7.02 -9.50 -5.84
C ALA A 70 5.82 -10.27 -5.27
N GLY A 71 5.50 -11.44 -5.85
CA GLY A 71 4.49 -12.34 -5.30
C GLY A 71 4.89 -12.88 -3.92
N ALA A 72 6.15 -13.29 -3.76
CA ALA A 72 6.66 -13.78 -2.47
C ALA A 72 6.65 -12.69 -1.38
N LEU A 73 6.96 -11.44 -1.73
CA LEU A 73 6.79 -10.30 -0.83
C LEU A 73 5.32 -10.13 -0.43
N MET A 74 4.41 -10.19 -1.42
CA MET A 74 2.98 -10.05 -1.16
C MET A 74 2.39 -11.19 -0.33
N ASP A 75 2.95 -12.41 -0.38
CA ASP A 75 2.55 -13.51 0.52
C ASP A 75 2.78 -13.12 2.00
N ALA A 76 3.95 -12.53 2.31
CA ALA A 76 4.28 -12.06 3.64
C ALA A 76 3.45 -10.84 4.07
N VAL A 77 3.26 -9.87 3.16
CA VAL A 77 2.41 -8.69 3.38
C VAL A 77 0.98 -9.12 3.73
N GLU A 78 0.40 -10.00 2.93
CA GLU A 78 -0.99 -10.41 3.14
C GLU A 78 -1.15 -11.28 4.38
N GLN A 79 -0.14 -12.05 4.77
CA GLN A 79 -0.13 -12.75 6.06
C GLN A 79 -0.24 -11.75 7.23
N VAL A 80 0.55 -10.66 7.20
CA VAL A 80 0.49 -9.60 8.21
C VAL A 80 -0.89 -8.92 8.20
N VAL A 81 -1.39 -8.56 7.01
CA VAL A 81 -2.72 -7.95 6.84
C VAL A 81 -3.82 -8.82 7.45
N ARG A 82 -3.88 -10.11 7.08
CA ARG A 82 -4.88 -11.07 7.58
C ARG A 82 -4.78 -11.32 9.09
N GLY A 83 -3.57 -11.22 9.65
CA GLY A 83 -3.33 -11.48 11.07
C GLY A 83 -3.61 -10.30 12.01
N ALA A 84 -3.58 -9.06 11.51
CA ALA A 84 -3.59 -7.87 12.39
C ALA A 84 -4.61 -6.78 12.00
N TYR A 85 -5.11 -6.75 10.75
CA TYR A 85 -5.86 -5.60 10.22
C TYR A 85 -7.27 -5.98 9.76
N GLN A 86 -8.15 -4.98 9.67
CA GLN A 86 -9.50 -5.16 9.11
C GLN A 86 -9.46 -5.22 7.59
N LEU A 87 -8.55 -4.44 6.99
CA LEU A 87 -8.20 -4.50 5.58
C LEU A 87 -6.72 -4.19 5.37
N GLY A 88 -6.18 -4.62 4.24
CA GLY A 88 -4.99 -4.05 3.64
C GLY A 88 -5.38 -2.98 2.62
N ALA A 89 -4.52 -1.99 2.40
CA ALA A 89 -4.69 -1.04 1.31
C ALA A 89 -3.32 -0.61 0.75
N LEU A 90 -3.30 -0.16 -0.50
CA LEU A 90 -2.11 0.36 -1.18
C LEU A 90 -2.50 1.23 -2.37
N SER A 91 -1.66 2.21 -2.71
CA SER A 91 -1.71 2.89 -3.99
C SER A 91 -0.83 2.16 -5.00
N SER A 92 -1.37 1.89 -6.20
CA SER A 92 -0.67 1.14 -7.24
C SER A 92 -0.36 2.04 -8.42
N SER A 93 0.89 1.97 -8.90
CA SER A 93 1.21 2.39 -10.27
C SER A 93 0.46 1.53 -11.29
N ASP A 94 0.32 2.03 -12.52
CA ASP A 94 -0.36 1.29 -13.61
C ASP A 94 0.29 -0.07 -13.91
N SER A 95 1.61 -0.15 -13.84
CA SER A 95 2.37 -1.38 -14.07
C SER A 95 2.19 -2.40 -12.94
N GLY A 96 1.89 -1.95 -11.72
CA GLY A 96 1.66 -2.81 -10.55
C GLY A 96 0.27 -3.46 -10.48
N ARG A 97 -0.73 -2.93 -11.20
CA ARG A 97 -2.15 -3.32 -11.06
C ARG A 97 -2.40 -4.82 -11.23
N HIS A 98 -1.69 -5.46 -12.17
CA HIS A 98 -1.88 -6.89 -12.44
C HIS A 98 -1.43 -7.78 -11.26
N LEU A 99 -0.36 -7.38 -10.55
CA LEU A 99 0.12 -8.08 -9.35
C LEU A 99 -0.97 -8.14 -8.28
N TYR A 100 -1.67 -7.03 -8.04
CA TYR A 100 -2.65 -6.94 -6.97
C TYR A 100 -3.98 -7.60 -7.35
N THR A 101 -4.49 -7.33 -8.56
CA THR A 101 -5.75 -7.93 -9.05
C THR A 101 -5.71 -9.46 -9.10
N SER A 102 -4.60 -10.04 -9.56
CA SER A 102 -4.43 -11.51 -9.61
C SER A 102 -4.44 -12.18 -8.23
N ARG A 103 -4.24 -11.39 -7.16
CA ARG A 103 -4.17 -11.84 -5.76
C ARG A 103 -5.43 -11.51 -4.96
N GLY A 104 -6.50 -11.06 -5.63
CA GLY A 104 -7.79 -10.77 -4.99
C GLY A 104 -7.88 -9.40 -4.34
N TRP A 105 -6.91 -8.51 -4.57
CA TRP A 105 -7.06 -7.10 -4.19
C TRP A 105 -8.08 -6.41 -5.10
N LEU A 106 -8.97 -5.64 -4.49
CA LEU A 106 -10.08 -4.98 -5.16
C LEU A 106 -9.70 -3.53 -5.49
N PRO A 107 -9.84 -3.08 -6.74
CA PRO A 107 -9.65 -1.67 -7.08
C PRO A 107 -10.74 -0.81 -6.44
N TRP A 108 -10.35 0.27 -5.79
CA TRP A 108 -11.28 1.27 -5.30
C TRP A 108 -11.77 2.14 -6.46
N ARG A 109 -13.09 2.25 -6.61
CA ARG A 109 -13.76 2.97 -7.71
C ARG A 109 -14.38 4.28 -7.24
N GLY A 110 -14.66 4.38 -5.96
CA GLY A 110 -15.16 5.58 -5.35
C GLY A 110 -14.08 6.65 -5.20
N GLN A 111 -14.54 7.80 -4.75
CA GLN A 111 -13.77 9.01 -4.54
C GLN A 111 -12.79 8.86 -3.34
N THR A 112 -11.51 9.18 -3.51
CA THR A 112 -10.47 9.16 -2.44
C THR A 112 -10.24 10.56 -1.82
N SER A 113 -10.19 10.66 -0.50
CA SER A 113 -9.93 11.93 0.19
C SER A 113 -8.97 11.74 1.36
N VAL A 114 -8.51 12.84 1.93
CA VAL A 114 -7.73 12.84 3.18
C VAL A 114 -8.45 13.67 4.23
N LEU A 115 -8.41 13.22 5.49
CA LEU A 115 -8.80 14.03 6.63
C LEU A 115 -7.59 14.84 7.10
N ALA A 116 -7.33 15.95 6.40
CA ALA A 116 -6.25 16.88 6.67
C ALA A 116 -6.54 17.76 7.90
N PRO A 117 -5.54 18.50 8.43
CA PRO A 117 -5.74 19.37 9.60
C PRO A 117 -6.80 20.46 9.42
N ASP A 118 -7.06 20.90 8.19
CA ASP A 118 -8.09 21.86 7.81
C ASP A 118 -9.44 21.21 7.50
N GLY A 119 -9.51 19.88 7.48
CA GLY A 119 -10.72 19.11 7.28
C GLY A 119 -10.62 18.10 6.14
N LEU A 120 -11.78 17.70 5.62
CA LEU A 120 -11.88 16.72 4.55
C LEU A 120 -11.53 17.35 3.20
N THR A 121 -10.50 16.82 2.54
CA THR A 121 -10.01 17.32 1.24
C THR A 121 -9.97 16.18 0.21
N ARG A 122 -10.48 16.43 -1.00
CA ARG A 122 -10.46 15.48 -2.12
C ARG A 122 -9.03 15.26 -2.63
N THR A 123 -8.70 14.03 -3.02
CA THR A 123 -7.41 13.64 -3.64
C THR A 123 -7.65 13.04 -5.04
N PRO A 124 -8.12 13.83 -6.02
CA PRO A 124 -8.54 13.30 -7.32
C PRO A 124 -7.40 12.66 -8.14
N ASP A 125 -6.15 13.05 -7.89
CA ASP A 125 -4.99 12.47 -8.59
C ASP A 125 -4.73 11.01 -8.16
N ASP A 126 -5.24 10.61 -6.99
CA ASP A 126 -5.16 9.25 -6.44
C ASP A 126 -6.42 8.41 -6.73
N ASP A 127 -7.44 9.01 -7.36
CA ASP A 127 -8.63 8.25 -7.76
C ASP A 127 -8.20 7.11 -8.71
N ALA A 128 -8.76 5.92 -8.51
CA ALA A 128 -8.45 4.68 -9.23
C ALA A 128 -7.06 4.05 -9.01
N ALA A 129 -6.14 4.69 -8.29
CA ALA A 129 -4.85 4.10 -7.92
C ALA A 129 -4.96 3.12 -6.73
N LEU A 130 -5.90 3.37 -5.83
CA LEU A 130 -6.10 2.62 -4.60
C LEU A 130 -6.62 1.19 -4.83
N PHE A 131 -6.01 0.23 -4.15
CA PHE A 131 -6.46 -1.15 -4.01
C PHE A 131 -6.66 -1.50 -2.54
N VAL A 132 -7.62 -2.38 -2.26
CA VAL A 132 -7.91 -2.88 -0.91
C VAL A 132 -7.98 -4.40 -0.86
N LEU A 133 -7.58 -4.98 0.27
CA LEU A 133 -7.77 -6.39 0.60
C LEU A 133 -8.61 -6.49 1.88
N PRO A 134 -9.94 -6.66 1.77
CA PRO A 134 -10.80 -6.83 2.94
C PRO A 134 -10.50 -8.16 3.65
N VAL A 135 -10.45 -8.15 4.99
CA VAL A 135 -10.20 -9.36 5.82
C VAL A 135 -11.42 -9.71 6.66
N ALA A 136 -11.86 -8.78 7.51
CA ALA A 136 -12.93 -8.98 8.48
C ALA A 136 -14.06 -7.96 8.34
N VAL A 137 -14.10 -7.25 7.20
CA VAL A 137 -15.07 -6.21 6.89
C VAL A 137 -15.56 -6.37 5.46
N ASP A 138 -16.83 -6.05 5.24
CA ASP A 138 -17.37 -5.85 3.90
C ASP A 138 -17.22 -4.37 3.52
N VAL A 139 -16.77 -4.10 2.31
CA VAL A 139 -16.51 -2.74 1.82
C VAL A 139 -17.17 -2.53 0.47
N ASP A 140 -17.84 -1.40 0.32
CA ASP A 140 -18.39 -0.97 -0.95
C ASP A 140 -17.36 -0.10 -1.66
N THR A 141 -16.64 -0.69 -2.61
CA THR A 141 -15.56 -0.03 -3.34
C THR A 141 -16.05 1.12 -4.24
N SER A 142 -17.36 1.35 -4.37
CA SER A 142 -17.92 2.50 -5.10
C SER A 142 -18.15 3.73 -4.22
N ALA A 143 -18.17 3.58 -2.89
CA ALA A 143 -18.36 4.69 -1.97
C ALA A 143 -17.07 5.49 -1.76
N GLY A 144 -17.19 6.68 -1.16
CA GLY A 144 -16.03 7.46 -0.76
C GLY A 144 -15.17 6.73 0.28
N ILE A 145 -13.86 6.98 0.24
CA ILE A 145 -12.90 6.54 1.25
C ILE A 145 -11.94 7.66 1.59
N THR A 146 -11.63 7.80 2.87
CA THR A 146 -10.77 8.88 3.35
C THR A 146 -9.61 8.33 4.16
N CYS A 147 -8.37 8.64 3.80
CA CYS A 147 -7.22 8.30 4.62
C CYS A 147 -7.00 9.33 5.74
N ASP A 148 -6.30 8.90 6.80
CA ASP A 148 -5.75 9.83 7.79
C ASP A 148 -4.59 10.64 7.22
N TRP A 149 -4.30 11.79 7.84
CA TRP A 149 -3.27 12.70 7.38
C TRP A 149 -1.84 12.20 7.64
N ARG A 150 -0.95 12.44 6.67
CA ARG A 150 0.52 12.38 6.81
C ARG A 150 1.16 13.45 5.90
N ALA A 151 2.46 13.71 6.06
CA ALA A 151 3.19 14.60 5.15
C ALA A 151 3.53 13.89 3.83
N GLY A 152 3.73 14.63 2.74
CA GLY A 152 3.98 14.05 1.41
C GLY A 152 2.70 13.45 0.81
N ASP A 153 2.87 12.40 -0.01
CA ASP A 153 1.74 11.71 -0.63
C ASP A 153 0.90 11.01 0.44
N VAL A 154 -0.40 11.31 0.47
CA VAL A 154 -1.30 10.86 1.55
C VAL A 154 -1.86 9.46 1.31
N TRP A 155 -1.79 8.95 0.08
CA TRP A 155 -2.08 7.57 -0.32
C TRP A 155 -0.79 6.86 -0.70
#